data_AF-A0A3B0S0C1-F1
#
_entry.id   AF-A0A3B0S0C1-F1
#
_cell.length_a   1.000
_cell.length_b   1.000
_cell.length_c   1.000
_cell.angle_alpha   90.00
_cell.angle_beta   90.00
_cell.angle_gamma   90.00
#
_symmetry.space_group_name_H-M   'P 1'
#
loop_
_entity.id
_entity.type
_entity.pdbx_description
1 polymer ?
#
loop_
_entity_poly.entity_id
_entity_poly.type
_entity_poly.pdbx_seq_one_letter_code
_entity_poly.pdbx_strand_id
1 'polypeptide(L)'
;MTVVANPAAPPVKKDPYVIGPDGTPLTLKDLPPPSTKRWVIRRKAEVVAAVRGGLLTLEEACERYTLTVEEFLSWQKAIEQFGLPGLRATRVQQYR
;
A
#
# COMPACT_ATOMS: atom_id res chain seq x y z
N MET A 1 -26.60 2.22 -45.80
CA MET A 1 -25.58 3.06 -45.13
C MET A 1 -25.35 2.52 -43.74
N THR A 2 -24.08 2.47 -43.37
CA THR A 2 -23.43 1.61 -42.40
C THR A 2 -23.99 1.71 -40.98
N VAL A 3 -24.19 0.55 -40.35
CA VAL A 3 -24.34 0.40 -38.90
C VAL A 3 -23.07 0.93 -38.20
N VAL A 4 -23.24 1.82 -37.23
CA VAL A 4 -22.20 2.07 -36.23
C VAL A 4 -22.73 1.57 -34.90
N ALA A 5 -22.53 0.28 -34.68
CA ALA A 5 -22.45 -0.28 -33.35
C ALA A 5 -21.25 0.37 -32.65
N ASN A 6 -21.48 1.08 -31.55
CA ASN A 6 -20.42 1.56 -30.68
C ASN A 6 -20.03 0.40 -29.74
N PRO A 7 -18.81 -0.16 -29.81
CA PRO A 7 -18.44 -1.30 -29.00
C PRO A 7 -18.02 -0.84 -27.59
N ALA A 8 -18.68 -1.42 -26.59
CA ALA A 8 -18.14 -1.75 -25.27
C ALA A 8 -17.10 -0.76 -24.69
N ALA A 9 -17.57 0.20 -23.89
CA ALA A 9 -16.74 0.67 -22.79
C ALA A 9 -16.50 -0.53 -21.84
N PRO A 10 -15.25 -0.88 -21.51
CA PRO A 10 -15.01 -1.95 -20.55
C PRO A 10 -15.66 -1.56 -19.22
N PRO A 11 -16.23 -2.50 -18.45
CA PRO A 11 -16.63 -2.21 -17.08
C PRO A 11 -15.35 -1.72 -16.38
N VAL A 12 -15.34 -0.43 -16.05
CA VAL A 12 -14.26 0.18 -15.28
C VAL A 12 -14.29 -0.56 -13.95
N LYS A 13 -13.49 -1.63 -13.84
CA LYS A 13 -13.22 -2.29 -12.57
C LYS A 13 -12.83 -1.13 -11.67
N LYS A 14 -13.68 -0.78 -10.70
CA LYS A 14 -13.34 0.25 -9.72
C LYS A 14 -12.08 -0.29 -9.08
N ASP A 15 -10.92 0.22 -9.51
CA ASP A 15 -9.65 -0.09 -8.89
C ASP A 15 -9.92 0.19 -7.41
N PRO A 16 -9.83 -0.83 -6.54
CA PRO A 16 -10.10 -0.60 -5.14
C PRO A 16 -9.10 0.48 -4.73
N TYR A 17 -9.64 1.58 -4.19
CA TYR A 17 -8.85 2.68 -3.66
C TYR A 17 -9.24 2.85 -2.21
N VAL A 18 -8.24 3.13 -1.37
CA VAL A 18 -8.46 3.35 0.05
C VAL A 18 -7.96 4.73 0.41
N ILE A 19 -8.54 5.30 1.44
CA ILE A 19 -8.06 6.57 1.95
C ILE A 19 -6.74 6.27 2.66
N GLY A 20 -5.65 6.77 2.09
CA GLY A 20 -4.33 6.69 2.65
C GLY A 20 -4.23 7.41 3.99
N PRO A 21 -3.15 7.19 4.73
CA PRO A 21 -2.98 7.71 6.08
C PRO A 21 -2.86 9.26 6.10
N ASP A 22 -2.54 9.87 4.96
CA ASP A 22 -2.49 11.31 4.75
C ASP A 22 -3.81 11.89 4.18
N GLY A 23 -4.88 11.09 4.11
CA GLY A 23 -6.16 11.49 3.51
C GLY A 23 -6.17 11.48 1.98
N THR A 24 -5.06 11.14 1.34
CA THR A 24 -4.96 10.99 -0.11
C THR A 24 -5.51 9.65 -0.57
N PRO A 25 -6.26 9.57 -1.68
CA PRO A 25 -6.68 8.30 -2.25
C PRO A 25 -5.43 7.49 -2.64
N LEU A 26 -5.26 6.33 -2.01
CA LEU A 26 -4.22 5.37 -2.28
C LEU A 26 -4.79 4.29 -3.18
N THR A 27 -4.11 4.02 -4.29
CA THR A 27 -4.49 2.95 -5.22
C THR A 27 -3.41 1.87 -5.28
N LEU A 28 -3.73 0.72 -5.88
CA LEU A 28 -2.72 -0.31 -6.18
C LEU A 28 -1.54 0.22 -7.02
N LYS A 29 -1.73 1.30 -7.79
CA LYS A 29 -0.68 1.91 -8.63
C LYS A 29 0.25 2.83 -7.83
N ASP A 30 -0.24 3.38 -6.72
CA ASP A 30 0.56 4.18 -5.78
C ASP A 30 1.40 3.32 -4.84
N LEU A 31 1.16 2.00 -4.83
CA LEU A 31 1.97 1.08 -4.05
C LEU A 31 3.43 1.09 -4.51
N PRO A 32 4.38 0.95 -3.59
CA PRO A 32 5.78 0.86 -3.95
C PRO A 32 6.00 -0.31 -4.92
N PRO A 33 6.87 -0.17 -5.93
CA PRO A 33 7.16 -1.27 -6.85
C PRO A 33 7.83 -2.44 -6.10
N PRO A 34 7.65 -3.69 -6.55
CA PRO A 34 8.24 -4.88 -5.90
C PRO A 34 9.77 -4.82 -5.81
N SER A 35 10.44 -4.08 -6.69
CA SER A 35 11.89 -3.85 -6.63
C SER A 35 12.34 -2.84 -5.55
N THR A 36 11.47 -2.49 -4.60
CA THR A 36 11.78 -1.51 -3.55
C THR A 36 12.73 -2.11 -2.51
N LYS A 37 14.00 -1.69 -2.56
CA LYS A 37 15.03 -2.10 -1.58
C LYS A 37 15.09 -1.22 -0.32
N ARG A 38 14.53 0.00 -0.38
CA ARG A 38 14.57 0.96 0.73
C ARG A 38 13.16 1.31 1.20
N TRP A 39 12.81 0.83 2.39
CA TRP A 39 11.56 1.12 3.07
C TRP A 39 11.63 2.44 3.83
N VAL A 40 11.15 3.50 3.18
CA VAL A 40 10.93 4.80 3.85
C VAL A 40 9.56 4.80 4.55
N ILE A 41 9.45 5.65 5.56
CA ILE A 41 8.25 5.88 6.39
C ILE A 41 6.96 5.90 5.57
N ARG A 42 6.94 6.72 4.51
CA ARG A 42 5.79 6.89 3.64
C ARG A 42 5.41 5.59 2.92
N ARG A 43 6.39 4.84 2.39
CA ARG A 43 6.16 3.56 1.71
C ARG A 43 5.63 2.48 2.64
N LYS A 44 6.14 2.44 3.87
CA LYS A 44 5.60 1.55 4.91
C LYS A 44 4.15 1.89 5.22
N ALA A 45 3.85 3.18 5.38
CA ALA A 45 2.50 3.67 5.63
C ALA A 45 1.54 3.37 4.46
N GLU A 46 2.02 3.49 3.21
CA GLU A 46 1.27 3.11 2.01
C GLU A 46 0.92 1.62 2.01
N VAL A 47 1.89 0.72 2.24
CA VAL A 47 1.63 -0.73 2.30
C VAL A 47 0.68 -1.08 3.45
N VAL A 48 0.87 -0.51 4.64
CA VAL A 48 -0.02 -0.75 5.79
C VAL A 48 -1.43 -0.22 5.52
N ALA A 49 -1.58 0.96 4.93
CA ALA A 49 -2.90 1.52 4.61
C ALA A 49 -3.60 0.71 3.52
N ALA A 50 -2.86 0.23 2.52
CA ALA A 50 -3.41 -0.65 1.49
C ALA A 50 -3.87 -1.99 2.07
N VAL A 51 -3.12 -2.58 3.00
CA VAL A 51 -3.54 -3.82 3.66
C VAL A 51 -4.72 -3.60 4.59
N ARG A 52 -4.70 -2.54 5.41
CA ARG A 52 -5.83 -2.20 6.32
C ARG A 52 -7.09 -1.83 5.56
N GLY A 53 -6.96 -1.18 4.41
CA GLY A 53 -8.08 -0.78 3.58
C GLY A 53 -8.57 -1.90 2.64
N GLY A 54 -7.94 -3.08 2.67
CA GLY A 54 -8.35 -4.22 1.86
C GLY A 54 -7.98 -4.13 0.37
N LEU A 55 -7.04 -3.25 0.01
CA LEU A 55 -6.46 -3.23 -1.35
C LEU A 55 -5.52 -4.39 -1.60
N LEU A 56 -4.79 -4.79 -0.56
CA LEU A 56 -3.76 -5.81 -0.63
C LEU A 56 -3.94 -6.75 0.56
N THR A 57 -3.76 -8.05 0.37
CA THR A 57 -3.71 -8.96 1.50
C THR A 57 -2.32 -8.92 2.16
N LEU A 58 -2.25 -9.25 3.45
CA LEU A 58 -0.97 -9.33 4.16
C LEU A 58 -0.04 -10.37 3.51
N GLU A 59 -0.59 -11.49 3.06
CA GLU A 59 0.13 -12.55 2.34
C GLU A 59 0.67 -12.06 0.99
N GLU A 60 -0.14 -11.37 0.18
CA GLU A 60 0.36 -10.78 -1.07
C GLU A 60 1.42 -9.71 -0.82
N ALA A 61 1.32 -8.93 0.26
CA ALA A 61 2.36 -7.97 0.61
C ALA A 61 3.66 -8.69 0.97
N CYS A 62 3.57 -9.74 1.79
CA CYS A 62 4.68 -10.60 2.19
C CYS A 62 5.37 -11.23 0.97
N GLU A 63 4.61 -11.80 0.04
CA GLU A 63 5.14 -12.40 -1.19
C GLU A 63 5.72 -11.37 -2.14
N ARG A 64 4.98 -10.29 -2.43
CA ARG A 64 5.37 -9.26 -3.42
C ARG A 64 6.65 -8.52 -3.05
N TYR A 65 6.85 -8.32 -1.75
CA TYR A 65 7.98 -7.53 -1.24
C TYR A 65 9.01 -8.36 -0.47
N THR A 66 8.79 -9.67 -0.33
CA THR A 66 9.66 -10.57 0.42
C THR A 66 9.88 -10.05 1.86
N LEU A 67 8.82 -9.53 2.46
CA LEU A 67 8.81 -9.00 3.84
C LEU A 67 8.16 -10.01 4.78
N THR A 68 8.56 -10.05 6.03
CA THR A 68 7.93 -10.96 7.01
C THR A 68 6.65 -10.37 7.59
N VAL A 69 5.73 -11.23 8.01
CA VAL A 69 4.51 -10.83 8.73
C VAL A 69 4.84 -9.98 9.97
N GLU A 70 5.89 -10.37 10.69
CA GLU A 70 6.37 -9.64 11.87
C GLU A 70 6.85 -8.22 11.52
N GLU A 71 7.53 -8.06 10.38
CA GLU A 71 7.97 -6.75 9.91
C GLU A 71 6.77 -5.86 9.58
N PHE A 72 5.75 -6.39 8.91
CA PHE A 72 4.50 -5.67 8.67
C PHE A 72 3.79 -5.26 9.97
N LEU A 73 3.67 -6.18 10.93
CA LEU A 73 3.05 -5.91 12.23
C LEU A 73 3.82 -4.84 13.01
N SER A 74 5.15 -4.82 12.90
CA SER A 74 6.00 -3.78 13.50
C SER A 74 5.68 -2.41 12.90
N TRP A 75 5.47 -2.32 11.58
CA TRP A 75 5.08 -1.08 10.92
C TRP A 75 3.67 -0.65 11.32
N GLN A 76 2.72 -1.59 11.38
CA GLN A 76 1.36 -1.33 11.83
C GLN A 76 1.34 -0.79 13.27
N LYS A 77 2.04 -1.45 14.20
CA LYS A 77 2.16 -1.00 15.59
C LYS A 77 2.80 0.38 15.69
N ALA A 78 3.84 0.66 14.91
CA ALA A 78 4.46 1.98 14.90
C ALA A 78 3.49 3.09 14.45
N ILE A 79 2.62 2.81 13.47
CA ILE A 79 1.59 3.74 13.00
C ILE A 79 0.47 3.90 14.03
N GLU A 80 0.00 2.82 14.65
CA GLU A 80 -1.07 2.88 15.64
C GLU A 80 -0.62 3.56 16.94
N GLN A 81 0.61 3.32 17.39
CA GLN A 81 1.16 3.85 18.64
C GLN A 81 1.49 5.34 18.56
N PHE A 82 1.98 5.81 17.41
CA PHE A 82 2.62 7.12 17.29
C PHE A 82 2.16 7.93 16.05
N GLY A 83 1.26 7.39 15.23
CA GLY A 83 0.83 7.99 13.97
C GLY A 83 1.95 8.05 12.90
N LEU A 84 1.73 8.84 11.85
CA LEU A 84 2.75 9.20 10.85
C LEU A 84 4.05 9.80 11.42
N PRO A 85 4.04 10.68 12.45
CA PRO A 85 5.28 11.18 13.05
C PRO A 85 6.01 10.10 13.87
N GLY A 86 5.34 9.03 14.28
CA GLY A 86 5.94 7.86 14.92
C GLY A 86 6.98 7.10 14.12
N LEU A 87 6.81 7.15 12.81
CA LEU A 87 7.77 6.60 11.88
C LEU A 87 8.98 7.53 11.69
N ARG A 88 8.90 8.83 12.09
CA ARG A 88 10.02 9.79 12.05
C ARG A 88 11.01 9.52 13.19
N ALA A 89 11.90 8.56 12.94
CA ALA A 89 13.32 8.64 13.29
C ALA A 89 13.69 9.08 14.73
N THR A 90 13.21 8.37 15.76
CA THR A 90 13.96 8.30 17.04
C THR A 90 14.52 6.93 17.37
N ARG A 91 14.14 5.88 16.64
CA ARG A 91 14.79 4.56 16.72
C ARG A 91 14.90 3.94 15.35
N VAL A 92 15.82 4.47 14.54
CA VAL A 92 16.42 3.66 13.46
C VAL A 92 17.32 2.65 14.16
N GLN A 93 16.72 1.62 14.71
CA GLN A 93 17.45 0.47 15.17
C GLN A 93 16.99 -0.73 14.35
N GLN A 94 17.83 -1.04 13.36
CA GLN A 94 17.95 -2.33 12.66
C GLN A 94 16.73 -2.68 11.77
N TYR A 95 16.81 -3.48 10.72
CA TYR A 95 17.51 -4.75 10.54
C TYR A 95 17.89 -4.99 9.06
N ARG A 96 18.89 -5.84 8.86
CA ARG A 96 19.22 -6.52 7.59
C ARG A 96 18.24 -7.65 7.33
#